data_AF-A0A815K2L7-F1
#
_entry.id   AF-A0A815K2L7-F1
#
_cell.length_a   1.000
_cell.length_b   1.000
_cell.length_c   1.000
_cell.angle_alpha   90.00
_cell.angle_beta   90.00
_cell.angle_gamma   90.00
#
_symmetry.space_group_name_H-M   'P 1'
#
loop_
_entity.id
_entity.type
_entity.pdbx_description
1 polymer ?
#
loop_
_entity_poly.entity_id
_entity_poly.type
_entity_poly.pdbx_seq_one_letter_code
_entity_poly.pdbx_strand_id
1 'polypeptide(L)'
;MTTTFFCNAPKLILEFCTHYETPKVVRFKSTLIAFLSHLTKLLLAIYCILLMLQQDAYQIFDRSPISAVTVKVKDSPNCSHYLNYSCPESRYDAVDFVIPSLENSATSITTRTTETEYVLHLCNKTDFTHQYTCSVKQQCLMPPYYRQLLEKTNQTPPSLCWHQFSPSTKNNYEALDYTLFIKNYVEFPQLHLVRKNLVTDTMRPSYFTSCEYDEKHHRLCPKFRIRKILKLIESKSDEYEQMFHYGSLIEIKIIWKCNLDLSIKKCIPKYEFFRLDMPYSENIFIPGNYFETSRHFYTDEHELRRITTKVYSLRILVTVAGEVGRFDMFQTTTSVGSFLGIFGMGAIICDIVAAYITNFNIVKYDAK
;
A
#
# COMPACT_ATOMS: atom_id res chain seq x y z
N MET A 1 42.70 65.33 0.61
CA MET A 1 41.84 64.21 1.03
C MET A 1 42.23 62.98 0.21
N THR A 2 42.24 61.80 0.85
CA THR A 2 42.23 60.45 0.24
C THR A 2 43.46 59.93 -0.52
N THR A 3 44.60 59.67 0.14
CA THR A 3 45.59 58.68 -0.37
C THR A 3 46.28 57.80 0.70
N THR A 4 46.10 58.04 2.00
CA THR A 4 46.72 57.22 3.06
C THR A 4 45.85 56.07 3.60
N PHE A 5 44.60 55.92 3.14
CA PHE A 5 43.70 54.86 3.64
C PHE A 5 43.90 53.47 3.02
N PHE A 6 44.62 53.35 1.90
CA PHE A 6 44.76 52.06 1.19
C PHE A 6 46.03 51.25 1.54
N CYS A 7 47.01 51.82 2.25
CA CYS A 7 48.28 51.11 2.55
C CYS A 7 48.22 50.25 3.83
N ASN A 8 47.26 50.53 4.73
CA ASN A 8 47.06 49.77 5.97
C ASN A 8 45.98 48.67 5.87
N ALA A 9 45.20 48.65 4.79
CA ALA A 9 44.16 47.64 4.57
C ALA A 9 44.65 46.18 4.67
N PRO A 10 45.78 45.76 4.05
CA PRO A 10 46.23 44.37 4.17
C PRO A 10 46.72 44.03 5.58
N LYS A 11 47.27 45.00 6.32
CA LYS A 11 47.73 44.81 7.71
C LYS A 11 46.55 44.66 8.68
N LEU A 12 45.52 45.48 8.50
CA LEU A 12 44.30 45.45 9.32
C LEU A 12 43.48 44.18 9.06
N ILE A 13 43.43 43.71 7.80
CA ILE A 13 42.79 42.44 7.42
C ILE A 13 43.55 41.26 8.03
N LEU A 14 44.88 41.27 8.01
CA LEU A 14 45.69 40.20 8.61
C LEU A 14 45.54 40.15 10.14
N GLU A 15 45.51 41.31 10.80
CA GLU A 15 45.22 41.39 12.25
C GLU A 15 43.82 40.86 12.57
N PHE A 16 42.80 41.21 11.77
CA PHE A 16 41.46 40.66 11.94
C PHE A 16 41.41 39.15 11.70
N CYS A 17 42.10 38.63 10.68
CA CYS A 17 42.17 37.20 10.38
C CYS A 17 42.97 36.39 11.41
N THR A 18 43.84 37.02 12.18
CA THR A 18 44.65 36.37 13.24
C THR A 18 44.12 36.65 14.65
N HIS A 19 43.04 37.43 14.78
CA HIS A 19 42.43 37.71 16.06
C HIS A 19 41.54 36.55 16.51
N TYR A 20 41.88 35.95 17.65
CA TYR A 20 41.12 34.87 18.27
C TYR A 20 40.74 35.25 19.69
N GLU A 21 39.43 35.40 19.94
CA GLU A 21 38.89 35.69 21.27
C GLU A 21 38.49 34.40 21.99
N THR A 22 38.93 34.25 23.24
CA THR A 22 38.47 33.17 24.14
C THR A 22 37.71 33.75 25.33
N PRO A 23 36.55 33.19 25.71
CA PRO A 23 35.87 33.62 26.92
C PRO A 23 36.72 33.31 28.15
N LYS A 24 36.78 34.25 29.10
CA LYS A 24 37.36 33.99 30.42
C LYS A 24 36.44 33.02 31.17
N VAL A 25 36.99 31.89 31.61
CA VAL A 25 36.22 30.83 32.29
C VAL A 25 36.53 30.80 33.79
N VAL A 26 35.49 30.65 34.61
CA VAL A 26 35.62 30.48 36.07
C VAL A 26 35.77 28.99 36.38
N ARG A 27 36.73 28.62 37.24
CA ARG A 27 37.00 27.23 37.61
C ARG A 27 36.63 26.97 39.08
N PHE A 28 35.57 26.20 39.30
CA PHE A 28 35.18 25.77 40.65
C PHE A 28 36.10 24.64 41.15
N LYS A 29 36.72 24.81 42.33
CA LYS A 29 37.53 23.78 43.00
C LYS A 29 36.71 22.99 44.05
N SER A 30 35.57 22.42 43.65
CA SER A 30 34.71 21.60 44.51
C SER A 30 34.51 20.20 43.93
N THR A 31 34.80 19.17 44.73
CA THR A 31 34.66 17.76 44.33
C THR A 31 33.20 17.38 44.07
N LEU A 32 32.26 17.93 44.85
CA LEU A 32 30.83 17.66 44.72
C LEU A 32 30.25 18.23 43.42
N ILE A 33 30.59 19.48 43.08
CA ILE A 33 30.15 20.13 41.84
C ILE A 33 30.78 19.43 40.63
N ALA A 34 32.05 19.07 40.72
CA ALA A 34 32.74 18.31 39.68
C ALA A 34 32.03 16.95 39.42
N PHE A 35 31.73 16.19 40.47
CA PHE A 35 31.02 14.93 40.37
C PHE A 35 29.63 15.09 39.73
N LEU A 36 28.82 16.04 40.21
CA LEU A 36 27.49 16.31 39.65
C LEU A 36 27.56 16.70 38.17
N SER A 37 28.53 17.54 37.79
CA SER A 37 28.71 17.96 36.39
C SER A 37 29.17 16.83 35.46
N HIS A 38 29.99 15.89 35.97
CA HIS A 38 30.41 14.74 35.19
C HIS A 38 29.27 13.72 35.08
N LEU A 39 28.49 13.53 36.14
CA LEU A 39 27.32 12.66 36.13
C LEU A 39 26.26 13.15 35.15
N THR A 40 25.94 14.44 35.13
CA THR A 40 24.96 15.02 34.18
C THR A 40 25.42 14.85 32.73
N LYS A 41 26.70 15.14 32.44
CA LYS A 41 27.30 14.93 31.11
C LYS A 41 27.26 13.46 30.70
N LEU A 42 27.56 12.54 31.63
CA LEU A 42 27.52 11.10 31.37
C LEU A 42 26.10 10.62 31.07
N LEU A 43 25.11 11.05 31.86
CA LEU A 43 23.70 10.70 31.64
C LEU A 43 23.19 11.24 30.29
N LEU A 44 23.53 12.49 29.94
CA LEU A 44 23.21 13.06 28.64
C LEU A 44 23.88 12.31 27.49
N ALA A 45 25.15 11.92 27.64
CA ALA A 45 25.86 11.14 26.64
C ALA A 45 25.20 9.78 26.41
N ILE A 46 24.89 9.04 27.49
CA ILE A 46 24.20 7.75 27.40
C ILE A 46 22.83 7.92 26.74
N TYR A 47 22.07 8.95 27.12
CA TYR A 47 20.77 9.25 26.51
C TYR A 47 20.88 9.53 25.00
N CYS A 48 21.83 10.36 24.57
CA CYS A 48 22.05 10.66 23.15
C CYS A 48 22.47 9.41 22.36
N ILE A 49 23.34 8.56 22.92
CA ILE A 49 23.74 7.29 22.30
C ILE A 49 22.53 6.36 22.16
N LEU A 50 21.71 6.22 23.20
CA LEU A 50 20.49 5.41 23.15
C LEU A 50 19.51 5.94 22.11
N LEU A 51 19.31 7.25 22.02
CA LEU A 51 18.47 7.87 20.98
C LEU A 51 19.01 7.59 19.58
N MET A 52 20.33 7.70 19.36
CA MET A 52 20.94 7.37 18.07
C MET A 52 20.65 5.93 17.66
N LEU A 53 20.74 4.99 18.61
CA LEU A 53 20.50 3.57 18.35
C LEU A 53 19.01 3.25 18.16
N GLN A 54 18.11 3.89 18.91
CA GLN A 54 16.66 3.64 18.81
C GLN A 54 16.05 4.21 17.53
N GLN A 55 16.54 5.36 17.08
CA GLN A 55 16.03 6.02 15.88
C GLN A 55 16.84 5.69 14.62
N ASP A 56 17.88 4.86 14.75
CA ASP A 56 18.85 4.56 13.69
C ASP A 56 19.36 5.85 13.00
N ALA A 57 19.60 6.89 13.80
CA ALA A 57 19.90 8.24 13.29
C ALA A 57 21.25 8.31 12.55
N TYR A 58 22.09 7.28 12.66
CA TYR A 58 23.34 7.11 11.92
C TYR A 58 23.13 6.60 10.48
N GLN A 59 21.91 6.21 10.12
CA GLN A 59 21.58 5.68 8.80
C GLN A 59 20.87 6.70 7.93
N ILE A 60 21.17 6.66 6.63
CA ILE A 60 20.32 7.25 5.61
C ILE A 60 19.24 6.24 5.23
N PHE A 61 17.99 6.71 5.09
CA PHE A 61 16.83 5.89 4.76
C PHE A 61 16.26 6.22 3.39
N ASP A 62 16.08 5.19 2.57
CA ASP A 62 15.25 5.25 1.38
C ASP A 62 13.85 4.66 1.69
N ARG A 63 12.83 5.52 1.62
CA ARG A 63 11.42 5.20 1.95
C ARG A 63 10.50 5.21 0.73
N SER A 64 11.05 5.47 -0.45
CA SER A 64 10.28 5.64 -1.69
C SER A 64 10.69 4.59 -2.72
N PRO A 65 10.40 3.29 -2.46
CA PRO A 65 10.77 2.24 -3.39
C PRO A 65 10.00 2.39 -4.70
N ILE A 66 10.70 2.17 -5.81
CA ILE A 66 10.10 1.92 -7.11
C ILE A 66 9.82 0.42 -7.18
N SER A 67 8.57 0.04 -7.49
CA SER A 67 8.21 -1.38 -7.53
C SER A 67 7.46 -1.75 -8.80
N ALA A 68 7.67 -2.99 -9.24
CA ALA A 68 6.91 -3.61 -10.30
C ALA A 68 6.39 -4.96 -9.80
N VAL A 69 5.09 -5.18 -9.97
CA VAL A 69 4.42 -6.41 -9.55
C VAL A 69 3.71 -7.04 -10.73
N THR A 70 3.89 -8.36 -10.87
CA THR A 70 3.11 -9.16 -11.81
C THR A 70 2.45 -10.29 -11.03
N VAL A 71 1.14 -10.38 -11.14
CA VAL A 71 0.34 -11.46 -10.56
C VAL A 71 -0.04 -12.42 -11.67
N LYS A 72 0.14 -13.72 -11.43
CA LYS A 72 -0.33 -14.77 -12.33
C LYS A 72 -1.21 -15.73 -11.54
N VAL A 73 -2.46 -15.86 -11.97
CA VAL A 73 -3.39 -16.85 -11.43
C VAL A 73 -3.18 -18.18 -12.16
N LYS A 74 -3.28 -19.28 -11.43
CA LYS A 74 -3.29 -20.64 -11.96
C LYS A 74 -4.39 -21.45 -11.29
N ASP A 75 -5.04 -22.29 -12.07
CA ASP A 75 -5.99 -23.28 -11.56
C ASP A 75 -5.30 -24.34 -10.70
N SER A 76 -6.07 -24.92 -9.79
CA SER A 76 -5.67 -26.14 -9.09
C SER A 76 -6.15 -27.35 -9.89
N PRO A 77 -5.28 -28.32 -10.20
CA PRO A 77 -5.68 -29.53 -10.92
C PRO A 77 -6.61 -30.43 -10.10
N ASN A 78 -6.63 -30.25 -8.77
CA ASN A 78 -7.57 -30.91 -7.87
C ASN A 78 -8.47 -29.83 -7.27
N CYS A 79 -9.73 -29.80 -7.69
CA CYS A 79 -10.78 -29.14 -6.92
C CYS A 79 -11.07 -30.04 -5.72
N SER A 80 -10.71 -29.58 -4.53
CA SER A 80 -11.04 -30.33 -3.31
C SER A 80 -12.51 -30.07 -2.98
N HIS A 81 -13.29 -31.12 -2.67
CA HIS A 81 -14.65 -30.98 -2.17
C HIS A 81 -14.63 -30.06 -0.95
N TYR A 82 -15.08 -28.82 -1.12
CA TYR A 82 -15.20 -27.84 -0.06
C TYR A 82 -16.68 -27.74 0.31
N LEU A 83 -17.00 -27.97 1.58
CA LEU A 83 -18.34 -27.76 2.17
C LEU A 83 -19.52 -28.31 1.33
N ASN A 84 -19.50 -29.59 0.95
CA ASN A 84 -20.57 -30.26 0.18
C ASN A 84 -20.86 -29.73 -1.23
N TYR A 85 -20.07 -28.80 -1.76
CA TYR A 85 -20.21 -28.36 -3.15
C TYR A 85 -19.49 -29.37 -4.08
N SER A 86 -20.25 -29.97 -4.99
CA SER A 86 -19.68 -30.74 -6.10
C SER A 86 -19.05 -29.78 -7.09
N CYS A 87 -17.74 -29.93 -7.36
CA CYS A 87 -17.11 -29.20 -8.45
C CYS A 87 -17.83 -29.62 -9.74
N PRO A 88 -18.54 -28.72 -10.43
CA PRO A 88 -19.05 -29.04 -11.75
C PRO A 88 -17.83 -29.36 -12.63
N GLU A 89 -17.95 -30.26 -13.62
CA GLU A 89 -16.98 -30.29 -14.72
C GLU A 89 -17.11 -28.98 -15.51
N SER A 90 -16.55 -27.91 -14.95
CA SER A 90 -16.48 -26.60 -15.54
C SER A 90 -15.57 -26.68 -16.77
N ARG A 91 -16.10 -26.33 -17.96
CA ARG A 91 -15.27 -26.14 -19.16
C ARG A 91 -14.49 -24.81 -19.16
N TYR A 92 -14.48 -24.10 -18.03
CA TYR A 92 -13.87 -22.78 -17.90
C TYR A 92 -12.59 -22.88 -17.06
N ASP A 93 -11.55 -22.17 -17.49
CA ASP A 93 -10.24 -22.13 -16.82
C ASP A 93 -10.02 -20.79 -16.08
N ALA A 94 -8.86 -20.62 -15.43
CA ALA A 94 -8.49 -19.37 -14.77
C ALA A 94 -8.54 -18.16 -15.71
N VAL A 95 -8.37 -18.35 -17.02
CA VAL A 95 -8.34 -17.27 -18.00
C VAL A 95 -9.73 -16.70 -18.22
N ASP A 96 -10.77 -17.54 -18.13
CA ASP A 96 -12.17 -17.11 -18.25
C ASP A 96 -12.65 -16.31 -17.03
N PHE A 97 -12.10 -16.59 -15.85
CA PHE A 97 -12.55 -15.98 -14.58
C PHE A 97 -11.68 -14.83 -14.08
N VAL A 98 -10.53 -14.53 -14.71
CA VAL A 98 -9.69 -13.39 -14.37
C VAL A 98 -9.98 -12.21 -15.29
N ILE A 99 -10.77 -11.25 -14.79
CA ILE A 99 -11.26 -10.11 -15.58
C ILE A 99 -11.01 -8.80 -14.82
N PRO A 100 -10.24 -7.84 -15.38
CA PRO A 100 -9.45 -7.96 -16.61
C PRO A 100 -8.22 -8.84 -16.40
N SER A 101 -7.74 -9.46 -17.48
CA SER A 101 -6.58 -10.36 -17.46
C SER A 101 -5.23 -9.63 -17.31
N LEU A 102 -5.22 -8.31 -17.50
CA LEU A 102 -4.04 -7.45 -17.48
C LEU A 102 -4.31 -6.22 -16.60
N GLU A 103 -4.05 -6.36 -15.30
CA GLU A 103 -4.00 -5.24 -14.36
C GLU A 103 -2.62 -5.17 -13.72
N ASN A 104 -2.06 -3.95 -13.66
CA ASN A 104 -0.79 -3.73 -12.96
C ASN A 104 -1.05 -3.80 -11.46
N SER A 105 -0.28 -4.63 -10.75
CA SER A 105 -0.36 -4.79 -9.30
C SER A 105 -1.74 -5.19 -8.77
N ALA A 106 -2.65 -5.66 -9.61
CA ALA A 106 -3.98 -6.11 -9.20
C ALA A 106 -4.47 -7.27 -10.07
N THR A 107 -5.38 -8.07 -9.53
CA THR A 107 -6.10 -9.11 -10.27
C THR A 107 -7.48 -9.26 -9.66
N SER A 108 -8.48 -9.54 -10.48
CA SER A 108 -9.84 -9.83 -10.00
C SER A 108 -10.20 -11.26 -10.37
N ILE A 109 -10.55 -12.07 -9.38
CA ILE A 109 -10.96 -13.46 -9.56
C ILE A 109 -12.47 -13.53 -9.42
N THR A 110 -13.14 -13.93 -10.49
CA THR A 110 -14.59 -14.07 -10.53
C THR A 110 -15.04 -15.28 -9.71
N THR A 111 -15.91 -15.05 -8.74
CA THR A 111 -16.47 -16.09 -7.85
C THR A 111 -17.92 -16.41 -8.18
N ARG A 112 -18.68 -15.43 -8.67
CA ARG A 112 -20.08 -15.61 -9.08
C ARG A 112 -20.43 -14.69 -10.22
N THR A 113 -21.18 -15.20 -11.19
CA THR A 113 -21.78 -14.40 -12.24
C THR A 113 -23.30 -14.54 -12.24
N THR A 114 -23.98 -13.44 -12.52
CA THR A 114 -25.42 -13.40 -12.73
C THR A 114 -25.68 -12.80 -14.10
N GLU A 115 -26.17 -13.61 -15.03
CA GLU A 115 -26.49 -13.21 -16.39
C GLU A 115 -28.00 -12.94 -16.47
N THR A 116 -28.37 -11.75 -16.95
CA THR A 116 -29.75 -11.37 -17.25
C THR A 116 -29.87 -11.00 -18.72
N GLU A 117 -30.75 -11.70 -19.43
CA GLU A 117 -31.11 -11.36 -20.79
C GLU A 117 -32.22 -10.32 -20.79
N TYR A 118 -32.08 -9.34 -21.70
CA TYR A 118 -33.06 -8.30 -21.95
C TYR A 118 -33.37 -8.24 -23.44
N VAL A 119 -34.64 -8.08 -23.77
CA VAL A 119 -35.08 -7.85 -25.15
C VAL A 119 -35.77 -6.50 -25.24
N LEU A 120 -35.41 -5.72 -26.26
CA LEU A 120 -35.98 -4.40 -26.47
C LEU A 120 -37.33 -4.53 -27.19
N HIS A 121 -38.37 -3.99 -26.58
CA HIS A 121 -39.71 -3.95 -27.18
C HIS A 121 -40.37 -2.57 -26.99
N LEU A 122 -41.49 -2.35 -27.67
CA LEU A 122 -42.36 -1.20 -27.43
C LEU A 122 -43.09 -1.39 -26.09
N CYS A 123 -43.01 -0.40 -25.19
CA CYS A 123 -43.68 -0.51 -23.89
C CYS A 123 -45.19 -0.36 -24.06
N ASN A 124 -45.95 -1.24 -23.40
CA ASN A 124 -47.31 -0.92 -22.95
C ASN A 124 -47.25 -0.38 -21.52
N LYS A 125 -48.13 0.57 -21.18
CA LYS A 125 -48.05 1.43 -19.97
C LYS A 125 -47.97 0.73 -18.59
N THR A 126 -48.04 -0.59 -18.49
CA THR A 126 -48.43 -1.23 -17.22
C THR A 126 -47.34 -1.92 -16.40
N ASP A 127 -46.18 -2.34 -16.90
CA ASP A 127 -45.19 -3.04 -16.04
C ASP A 127 -43.74 -3.00 -16.56
N PHE A 128 -43.04 -1.85 -16.48
CA PHE A 128 -41.63 -1.80 -16.85
C PHE A 128 -40.81 -0.87 -15.95
N THR A 129 -39.63 -1.36 -15.52
CA THR A 129 -38.73 -0.71 -14.54
C THR A 129 -37.86 0.41 -15.13
N HIS A 130 -37.69 0.47 -16.46
CA HIS A 130 -36.94 1.53 -17.13
C HIS A 130 -37.67 1.98 -18.39
N GLN A 131 -38.41 3.09 -18.29
CA GLN A 131 -39.02 3.76 -19.45
C GLN A 131 -38.07 4.82 -19.99
N TYR A 132 -37.64 4.66 -21.24
CA TYR A 132 -37.01 5.76 -21.99
C TYR A 132 -38.11 6.57 -22.65
N THR A 133 -38.55 7.64 -21.97
CA THR A 133 -39.48 8.61 -22.54
C THR A 133 -38.69 9.66 -23.29
N CYS A 134 -39.08 9.91 -24.54
CA CYS A 134 -38.41 10.86 -25.40
C CYS A 134 -39.46 11.81 -25.96
N SER A 135 -39.38 13.08 -25.56
CA SER A 135 -40.40 14.09 -25.87
C SER A 135 -40.38 14.54 -27.34
N VAL A 136 -39.24 14.40 -28.03
CA VAL A 136 -39.04 14.85 -29.42
C VAL A 136 -38.48 13.70 -30.26
N LYS A 137 -39.22 13.28 -31.31
CA LYS A 137 -38.85 12.15 -32.19
C LYS A 137 -37.43 12.23 -32.75
N GLN A 138 -36.93 13.43 -33.05
CA GLN A 138 -35.60 13.69 -33.62
C GLN A 138 -34.45 13.55 -32.61
N GLN A 139 -34.74 13.61 -31.30
CA GLN A 139 -33.74 13.49 -30.23
C GLN A 139 -33.60 12.05 -29.72
N CYS A 140 -34.44 11.12 -30.19
CA CYS A 140 -34.42 9.74 -29.73
C CYS A 140 -33.35 8.94 -30.49
N LEU A 141 -32.28 8.58 -29.78
CA LEU A 141 -31.29 7.59 -30.24
C LEU A 141 -31.95 6.20 -30.25
N MET A 142 -32.72 5.91 -31.30
CA MET A 142 -33.37 4.62 -31.52
C MET A 142 -32.66 3.83 -32.61
N PRO A 143 -32.57 2.50 -32.48
CA PRO A 143 -32.11 1.65 -33.57
C PRO A 143 -32.98 1.84 -34.84
N PRO A 144 -32.41 1.78 -36.05
CA PRO A 144 -33.13 2.04 -37.29
C PRO A 144 -34.40 1.19 -37.49
N TYR A 145 -34.36 -0.09 -37.08
CA TYR A 145 -35.50 -1.01 -37.17
C TYR A 145 -36.71 -0.52 -36.38
N TYR A 146 -36.51 -0.16 -35.10
CA TYR A 146 -37.59 0.34 -34.24
C TYR A 146 -38.09 1.73 -34.67
N ARG A 147 -37.22 2.55 -35.27
CA ARG A 147 -37.64 3.84 -35.87
C ARG A 147 -38.66 3.62 -37.01
N GLN A 148 -38.38 2.69 -37.92
CA GLN A 148 -39.31 2.36 -39.01
C GLN A 148 -40.61 1.73 -38.52
N LEU A 149 -40.55 0.89 -37.49
CA LEU A 149 -41.73 0.29 -36.88
C LEU A 149 -42.66 1.34 -36.26
N LEU A 150 -42.08 2.35 -35.60
CA LEU A 150 -42.80 3.47 -34.98
C LEU A 150 -43.45 4.43 -35.98
N GLU A 151 -42.83 4.64 -37.14
CA GLU A 151 -43.44 5.42 -38.23
C GLU A 151 -44.71 4.74 -38.77
N LYS A 152 -44.78 3.41 -38.72
CA LYS A 152 -45.96 2.64 -39.15
C LYS A 152 -47.10 2.63 -38.13
N THR A 153 -46.80 2.71 -36.83
CA THR A 153 -47.80 2.51 -35.77
C THR A 153 -48.45 3.78 -35.24
N ASN A 154 -48.09 4.98 -35.72
CA ASN A 154 -48.65 6.29 -35.31
C ASN A 154 -48.72 6.53 -33.78
N GLN A 155 -47.93 5.81 -32.97
CA GLN A 155 -47.92 5.96 -31.51
C GLN A 155 -47.07 7.15 -31.06
N THR A 156 -47.66 8.03 -30.25
CA THR A 156 -46.97 9.18 -29.63
C THR A 156 -47.33 9.31 -28.15
N PRO A 157 -46.36 9.41 -27.22
CA PRO A 157 -44.91 9.26 -27.42
C PRO A 157 -44.50 7.78 -27.52
N PRO A 158 -43.55 7.44 -28.41
CA PRO A 158 -42.97 6.10 -28.43
C PRO A 158 -42.14 5.89 -27.16
N SER A 159 -42.41 4.81 -26.43
CA SER A 159 -41.56 4.38 -25.31
C SER A 159 -41.02 2.99 -25.63
N LEU A 160 -39.70 2.84 -25.52
CA LEU A 160 -39.01 1.56 -25.65
C LEU A 160 -38.62 1.08 -24.26
N CYS A 161 -38.86 -0.21 -24.00
CA CYS A 161 -38.60 -0.84 -22.73
C CYS A 161 -37.80 -2.12 -22.94
N TRP A 162 -36.90 -2.36 -22.00
CA TRP A 162 -36.24 -3.64 -21.88
C TRP A 162 -37.15 -4.60 -21.10
N HIS A 163 -37.59 -5.67 -21.74
CA HIS A 163 -38.21 -6.79 -21.05
C HIS A 163 -37.11 -7.68 -20.47
N GLN A 164 -37.19 -7.96 -19.16
CA GLN A 164 -36.17 -8.71 -18.44
C GLN A 164 -36.59 -10.18 -18.31
N PHE A 165 -35.69 -11.09 -18.68
CA PHE A 165 -35.83 -12.52 -18.43
C PHE A 165 -35.27 -12.92 -17.05
N SER A 166 -35.63 -14.11 -16.57
CA SER A 166 -35.14 -14.64 -15.30
C SER A 166 -33.61 -14.70 -15.27
N PRO A 167 -32.96 -14.19 -14.21
CA PRO A 167 -31.51 -14.24 -14.07
C PRO A 167 -31.00 -15.68 -13.97
N SER A 168 -29.91 -15.98 -14.66
CA SER A 168 -29.14 -17.21 -14.51
C SER A 168 -27.90 -16.96 -13.67
N THR A 169 -27.76 -17.64 -12.54
CA THR A 169 -26.59 -17.52 -11.65
C THR A 169 -25.64 -18.70 -11.82
N LYS A 170 -24.33 -18.42 -11.85
CA LYS A 170 -23.26 -19.43 -11.90
C LYS A 170 -22.23 -19.11 -10.82
N ASN A 171 -21.89 -20.09 -9.99
CA ASN A 171 -20.88 -19.95 -8.93
C ASN A 171 -19.62 -20.72 -9.33
N ASN A 172 -18.45 -20.11 -9.16
CA ASN A 172 -17.15 -20.71 -9.42
C ASN A 172 -16.46 -21.12 -8.12
N TYR A 173 -16.88 -22.23 -7.50
CA TYR A 173 -16.28 -22.72 -6.25
C TYR A 173 -14.81 -23.16 -6.39
N GLU A 174 -14.35 -23.47 -7.61
CA GLU A 174 -12.97 -23.85 -7.91
C GLU A 174 -11.99 -22.71 -7.61
N ALA A 175 -12.46 -21.45 -7.70
CA ALA A 175 -11.69 -20.25 -7.39
C ALA A 175 -11.03 -20.28 -6.00
N LEU A 176 -11.60 -21.01 -5.04
CA LEU A 176 -11.03 -21.17 -3.70
C LEU A 176 -9.70 -21.91 -3.68
N ASP A 177 -9.48 -22.81 -4.64
CA ASP A 177 -8.24 -23.58 -4.77
C ASP A 177 -7.25 -22.97 -5.75
N TYR A 178 -7.63 -21.89 -6.46
CA TYR A 178 -6.72 -21.15 -7.34
C TYR A 178 -5.49 -20.67 -6.57
N THR A 179 -4.36 -20.64 -7.28
CA THR A 179 -3.07 -20.21 -6.76
C THR A 179 -2.60 -18.94 -7.44
N LEU A 180 -2.36 -17.91 -6.65
CA LEU A 180 -1.71 -16.67 -7.07
C LEU A 180 -0.20 -16.85 -7.02
N PHE A 181 0.47 -16.59 -8.13
CA PHE A 181 1.92 -16.47 -8.21
C PHE A 181 2.30 -15.00 -8.35
N ILE A 182 2.94 -14.43 -7.33
CA ILE A 182 3.31 -13.01 -7.30
C ILE A 182 4.80 -12.87 -7.61
N LYS A 183 5.13 -12.16 -8.69
CA LYS A 183 6.49 -11.68 -8.95
C LYS A 183 6.59 -10.24 -8.52
N ASN A 184 7.54 -9.92 -7.66
CA ASN A 184 7.80 -8.55 -7.24
C ASN A 184 9.27 -8.20 -7.45
N TYR A 185 9.47 -7.06 -8.11
CA TYR A 185 10.74 -6.35 -8.24
C TYR A 185 10.63 -5.05 -7.45
N VAL A 186 11.66 -4.70 -6.69
CA VAL A 186 11.74 -3.47 -5.92
C VAL A 186 13.13 -2.84 -6.07
N GLU A 187 13.16 -1.54 -6.22
CA GLU A 187 14.37 -0.73 -6.33
C GLU A 187 14.31 0.44 -5.37
N PHE A 188 15.40 0.63 -4.62
CA PHE A 188 15.64 1.76 -3.72
C PHE A 188 16.66 2.68 -4.41
N PRO A 189 16.20 3.70 -5.15
CA PRO A 189 17.06 4.48 -6.03
C PRO A 189 18.13 5.27 -5.28
N GLN A 190 17.85 5.75 -4.05
CA GLN A 190 18.83 6.52 -3.27
C GLN A 190 20.02 5.67 -2.83
N LEU A 191 19.79 4.37 -2.61
CA LEU A 191 20.81 3.41 -2.18
C LEU A 191 21.32 2.52 -3.33
N HIS A 192 20.79 2.71 -4.55
CA HIS A 192 21.02 1.85 -5.72
C HIS A 192 20.86 0.35 -5.42
N LEU A 193 19.89 0.00 -4.57
CA LEU A 193 19.63 -1.37 -4.18
C LEU A 193 18.44 -1.93 -4.97
N VAL A 194 18.68 -3.03 -5.67
CA VAL A 194 17.64 -3.77 -6.39
C VAL A 194 17.42 -5.12 -5.72
N ARG A 195 16.16 -5.47 -5.47
CA ARG A 195 15.75 -6.77 -4.92
C ARG A 195 14.55 -7.34 -5.65
N LYS A 196 14.41 -8.66 -5.53
CA LYS A 196 13.29 -9.44 -6.06
C LYS A 196 12.83 -10.42 -5.01
N ASN A 197 11.52 -10.68 -4.96
CA ASN A 197 10.96 -11.62 -3.98
C ASN A 197 11.36 -13.09 -4.24
N LEU A 198 11.70 -13.41 -5.50
CA LEU A 198 12.27 -14.69 -5.90
C LEU A 198 13.76 -14.73 -5.51
N VAL A 199 14.05 -15.04 -4.24
CA VAL A 199 15.42 -15.07 -3.70
C VAL A 199 16.17 -16.33 -4.19
N THR A 200 16.59 -16.30 -5.46
CA THR A 200 17.33 -17.39 -6.13
C THR A 200 18.69 -17.66 -5.52
N ASP A 201 19.25 -16.71 -4.78
CA ASP A 201 20.59 -16.82 -4.20
C ASP A 201 20.62 -17.72 -2.97
N THR A 202 19.47 -17.91 -2.31
CA THR A 202 19.33 -18.75 -1.11
C THR A 202 18.47 -19.99 -1.33
N MET A 203 17.58 -19.99 -2.34
CA MET A 203 16.66 -21.11 -2.58
C MET A 203 16.78 -21.72 -3.97
N ARG A 204 16.63 -23.06 -4.02
CA ARG A 204 16.66 -23.81 -5.28
C ARG A 204 15.44 -23.51 -6.14
N PRO A 205 15.55 -23.53 -7.48
CA PRO A 205 14.40 -23.35 -8.38
C PRO A 205 13.25 -24.33 -8.11
N SER A 206 13.56 -25.57 -7.70
CA SER A 206 12.57 -26.60 -7.36
C SER A 206 11.70 -26.25 -6.14
N TYR A 207 12.15 -25.35 -5.26
CA TYR A 207 11.32 -24.85 -4.17
C TYR A 207 10.13 -24.06 -4.70
N PHE A 208 10.37 -23.15 -5.66
CA PHE A 208 9.33 -22.30 -6.23
C PHE A 208 8.32 -23.07 -7.10
N THR A 209 8.62 -24.31 -7.49
CA THR A 209 7.65 -25.16 -8.20
C THR A 209 6.65 -25.82 -7.26
N SER A 210 7.05 -26.24 -6.05
CA SER A 210 6.22 -27.04 -5.14
C SER A 210 5.75 -26.32 -3.87
N CYS A 211 6.38 -25.21 -3.47
CA CYS A 211 6.05 -24.54 -2.21
C CYS A 211 4.62 -23.97 -2.18
N GLU A 212 4.07 -23.77 -0.98
CA GLU A 212 2.87 -22.95 -0.77
C GLU A 212 3.18 -22.01 0.39
N TYR A 213 2.77 -20.74 0.30
CA TYR A 213 3.05 -19.75 1.33
C TYR A 213 2.51 -20.20 2.69
N ASP A 214 3.36 -20.09 3.71
CA ASP A 214 2.98 -20.35 5.10
C ASP A 214 3.78 -19.44 6.03
N GLU A 215 3.10 -18.84 7.01
CA GLU A 215 3.73 -17.88 7.92
C GLU A 215 4.80 -18.53 8.82
N LYS A 216 4.76 -19.84 9.06
CA LYS A 216 5.75 -20.52 9.91
C LYS A 216 6.79 -21.26 9.09
N HIS A 217 6.36 -22.06 8.12
CA HIS A 217 7.24 -22.99 7.41
C HIS A 217 7.79 -22.44 6.09
N HIS A 218 7.02 -21.62 5.36
CA HIS A 218 7.30 -21.24 3.97
C HIS A 218 7.05 -19.75 3.69
N ARG A 219 7.65 -18.88 4.52
CA ARG A 219 7.47 -17.41 4.49
C ARG A 219 7.90 -16.75 3.17
N LEU A 220 8.83 -17.35 2.44
CA LEU A 220 9.39 -16.78 1.21
C LEU A 220 8.70 -17.30 -0.05
N CYS A 221 7.73 -18.21 0.08
CA CYS A 221 7.05 -18.75 -1.10
C CYS A 221 6.12 -17.68 -1.72
N PRO A 222 6.25 -17.38 -3.02
CA PRO A 222 5.42 -16.41 -3.71
C PRO A 222 4.10 -17.01 -4.26
N LYS A 223 3.74 -18.22 -3.85
CA LYS A 223 2.51 -18.93 -4.24
C LYS A 223 1.50 -18.90 -3.11
N PHE A 224 0.36 -18.29 -3.35
CA PHE A 224 -0.69 -18.10 -2.36
C PHE A 224 -1.99 -18.72 -2.86
N ARG A 225 -2.55 -19.65 -2.09
CA ARG A 225 -3.85 -20.24 -2.39
C ARG A 225 -4.98 -19.34 -1.86
N ILE A 226 -6.03 -19.11 -2.65
CA ILE A 226 -7.11 -18.16 -2.31
C ILE A 226 -7.76 -18.50 -0.96
N ARG A 227 -8.14 -19.75 -0.72
CA ARG A 227 -8.71 -20.16 0.58
C ARG A 227 -7.80 -19.83 1.77
N LYS A 228 -6.49 -19.89 1.59
CA LYS A 228 -5.53 -19.63 2.67
C LYS A 228 -5.44 -18.13 2.92
N ILE A 229 -5.44 -17.31 1.88
CA ILE A 229 -5.51 -15.85 1.99
C ILE A 229 -6.76 -15.44 2.77
N LEU A 230 -7.93 -15.95 2.37
CA LEU A 230 -9.18 -15.56 3.02
C LEU A 230 -9.20 -15.97 4.52
N LYS A 231 -8.68 -17.15 4.86
CA LYS A 231 -8.52 -17.60 6.26
C LYS A 231 -7.51 -16.80 7.09
N LEU A 232 -6.49 -16.20 6.44
CA LEU A 232 -5.52 -15.33 7.11
C LEU A 232 -6.11 -13.97 7.42
N ILE A 233 -7.05 -13.51 6.59
CA ILE A 233 -7.73 -12.22 6.73
C ILE A 233 -8.85 -12.30 7.75
N GLU A 234 -9.70 -13.33 7.65
CA GLU A 234 -10.89 -13.48 8.47
C GLU A 234 -10.95 -14.88 9.09
N SER A 235 -11.19 -14.91 10.41
CA SER A 235 -11.25 -16.16 11.18
C SER A 235 -12.67 -16.73 11.24
N LYS A 236 -13.71 -15.90 11.04
CA LYS A 236 -15.11 -16.32 11.04
C LYS A 236 -15.51 -16.96 9.70
N SER A 237 -16.13 -18.13 9.75
CA SER A 237 -16.60 -18.85 8.55
C SER A 237 -17.63 -18.05 7.76
N ASP A 238 -18.55 -17.38 8.44
CA ASP A 238 -19.72 -16.77 7.80
C ASP A 238 -19.32 -15.55 6.96
N GLU A 239 -18.41 -14.73 7.47
CA GLU A 239 -17.86 -13.59 6.73
C GLU A 239 -17.03 -14.05 5.54
N TYR A 240 -16.24 -15.12 5.69
CA TYR A 240 -15.49 -15.74 4.59
C TYR A 240 -16.42 -16.17 3.43
N GLU A 241 -17.57 -16.80 3.74
CA GLU A 241 -18.53 -17.23 2.72
C GLU A 241 -19.18 -16.04 2.02
N GLN A 242 -19.49 -14.98 2.77
CA GLN A 242 -20.04 -13.75 2.22
C GLN A 242 -19.03 -13.01 1.34
N MET A 243 -17.75 -12.96 1.72
CA MET A 243 -16.67 -12.43 0.88
C MET A 243 -16.59 -13.14 -0.46
N PHE A 244 -16.78 -14.47 -0.45
CA PHE A 244 -16.79 -15.25 -1.67
C PHE A 244 -18.06 -15.02 -2.50
N HIS A 245 -19.23 -14.96 -1.87
CA HIS A 245 -20.52 -14.83 -2.55
C HIS A 245 -20.75 -13.43 -3.15
N TYR A 246 -20.46 -12.38 -2.39
CA TYR A 246 -20.66 -10.99 -2.79
C TYR A 246 -19.40 -10.35 -3.39
N GLY A 247 -18.26 -11.03 -3.36
CA GLY A 247 -16.98 -10.47 -3.79
C GLY A 247 -16.44 -9.44 -2.80
N SER A 248 -15.12 -9.37 -2.64
CA SER A 248 -14.45 -8.54 -1.63
C SER A 248 -13.22 -7.86 -2.22
N LEU A 249 -12.73 -6.81 -1.55
CA LEU A 249 -11.51 -6.11 -1.90
C LEU A 249 -10.41 -6.51 -0.89
N ILE A 250 -9.36 -7.14 -1.39
CA ILE A 250 -8.27 -7.71 -0.60
C ILE A 250 -6.96 -7.02 -0.95
N GLU A 251 -6.16 -6.69 0.06
CA GLU A 251 -4.80 -6.20 -0.09
C GLU A 251 -3.79 -7.29 0.30
N ILE A 252 -2.82 -7.55 -0.58
CA ILE A 252 -1.60 -8.30 -0.26
C ILE A 252 -0.46 -7.28 -0.20
N LYS A 253 0.01 -6.98 0.99
CA LYS A 253 1.07 -6.00 1.22
C LYS A 253 2.42 -6.69 1.31
N ILE A 254 3.33 -6.31 0.42
CA ILE A 254 4.73 -6.77 0.41
C ILE A 254 5.59 -5.71 1.08
N ILE A 255 6.17 -6.03 2.23
CA ILE A 255 6.96 -5.11 3.04
C ILE A 255 8.44 -5.46 2.94
N TRP A 256 9.23 -4.49 2.50
CA TRP A 256 10.69 -4.54 2.43
C TRP A 256 11.29 -3.62 3.48
N LYS A 257 11.36 -4.09 4.73
CA LYS A 257 12.02 -3.36 5.82
C LYS A 257 13.38 -3.97 6.10
N CYS A 258 14.45 -3.26 5.74
CA CYS A 258 15.80 -3.82 5.77
C CYS A 258 16.81 -2.86 6.37
N ASN A 259 17.67 -3.39 7.25
CA ASN A 259 18.91 -2.72 7.65
C ASN A 259 20.08 -3.34 6.87
N LEU A 260 20.69 -2.55 5.97
CA LEU A 260 21.75 -3.01 5.08
C LEU A 260 23.10 -3.20 5.79
N ASP A 261 23.28 -2.62 6.97
CA ASP A 261 24.54 -2.72 7.74
C ASP A 261 24.75 -4.13 8.27
N LEU A 262 23.66 -4.85 8.55
CA LEU A 262 23.72 -6.24 8.99
C LEU A 262 24.10 -7.19 7.85
N SER A 263 23.33 -7.14 6.76
CA SER A 263 23.61 -7.88 5.52
C SER A 263 22.56 -7.55 4.47
N ILE A 264 23.00 -7.26 3.26
CA ILE A 264 22.14 -7.10 2.08
C ILE A 264 21.31 -8.38 1.83
N LYS A 265 21.86 -9.57 2.12
CA LYS A 265 21.17 -10.85 1.90
C LYS A 265 19.96 -11.06 2.82
N LYS A 266 19.97 -10.44 4.02
CA LYS A 266 18.87 -10.51 4.98
C LYS A 266 17.69 -9.61 4.60
N CYS A 267 17.84 -8.78 3.57
CA CYS A 267 16.74 -8.00 3.03
C CYS A 267 15.80 -8.91 2.24
N ILE A 268 14.72 -9.35 2.88
CA ILE A 268 13.73 -10.30 2.39
C ILE A 268 12.33 -9.71 2.53
N PRO A 269 11.38 -10.08 1.66
CA PRO A 269 10.02 -9.55 1.74
C PRO A 269 9.25 -10.19 2.89
N LYS A 270 8.40 -9.40 3.54
CA LYS A 270 7.35 -9.87 4.45
C LYS A 270 5.99 -9.65 3.78
N TYR A 271 5.10 -10.65 3.85
CA TYR A 271 3.76 -10.56 3.29
C TYR A 271 2.73 -10.38 4.41
N GLU A 272 1.83 -9.42 4.23
CA GLU A 272 0.68 -9.18 5.10
C GLU A 272 -0.59 -9.14 4.25
N PHE A 273 -1.73 -9.54 4.82
CA PHE A 273 -2.99 -9.69 4.12
C PHE A 273 -4.06 -8.90 4.84
N PHE A 274 -4.81 -8.09 4.11
CA PHE A 274 -5.86 -7.25 4.68
C PHE A 274 -7.13 -7.31 3.83
N ARG A 275 -8.27 -7.17 4.50
CA ARG A 275 -9.53 -6.81 3.85
C ARG A 275 -9.61 -5.29 3.79
N LEU A 276 -9.92 -4.74 2.62
CA LEU A 276 -10.07 -3.28 2.42
C LEU A 276 -11.54 -2.84 2.40
N ASP A 277 -12.47 -3.74 2.08
CA ASP A 277 -13.91 -3.44 2.13
C ASP A 277 -14.49 -3.58 3.55
N MET A 278 -15.58 -2.86 3.82
CA MET A 278 -16.28 -2.95 5.11
C MET A 278 -16.89 -4.35 5.31
N PRO A 279 -16.89 -4.89 6.55
CA PRO A 279 -17.60 -6.11 6.87
C PRO A 279 -19.06 -6.07 6.42
N TYR A 280 -19.59 -7.19 5.95
CA TYR A 280 -20.95 -7.23 5.40
C TYR A 280 -22.00 -7.02 6.49
N SER A 281 -21.70 -7.40 7.75
CA SER A 281 -22.54 -7.10 8.90
C SER A 281 -22.79 -5.60 9.13
N GLU A 282 -21.92 -4.74 8.62
CA GLU A 282 -21.95 -3.28 8.83
C GLU A 282 -22.38 -2.50 7.58
N ASN A 283 -22.47 -3.15 6.42
CA ASN A 283 -22.73 -2.50 5.12
C ASN A 283 -24.12 -2.85 4.56
N ILE A 284 -25.10 -1.98 4.83
CA ILE A 284 -26.53 -2.20 4.51
C ILE A 284 -26.89 -1.79 3.07
N PHE A 285 -26.09 -0.92 2.42
CA PHE A 285 -26.52 -0.26 1.18
C PHE A 285 -25.98 -0.92 -0.10
N ILE A 286 -24.72 -1.34 -0.13
CA ILE A 286 -24.13 -2.05 -1.29
C ILE A 286 -23.08 -3.06 -0.79
N PRO A 287 -23.48 -4.32 -0.52
CA PRO A 287 -22.55 -5.33 -0.06
C PRO A 287 -21.65 -5.79 -1.22
N GLY A 288 -20.34 -5.73 -0.98
CA GLY A 288 -19.33 -6.46 -1.75
C GLY A 288 -18.76 -5.72 -2.94
N ASN A 289 -18.15 -6.49 -3.84
CA ASN A 289 -17.42 -5.98 -4.99
C ASN A 289 -17.89 -6.70 -6.26
N TYR A 290 -18.61 -5.96 -7.08
CA TYR A 290 -19.08 -6.42 -8.37
C TYR A 290 -18.94 -5.34 -9.43
N PHE A 291 -18.86 -5.77 -10.69
CA PHE A 291 -19.00 -4.89 -11.84
C PHE A 291 -20.00 -5.49 -12.83
N GLU A 292 -20.64 -4.64 -13.62
CA GLU A 292 -21.60 -5.06 -14.63
C GLU A 292 -21.04 -4.82 -16.03
N THR A 293 -21.19 -5.81 -16.89
CA THR A 293 -20.88 -5.68 -18.31
C THR A 293 -22.15 -5.91 -19.11
N SER A 294 -22.26 -5.31 -20.29
CA SER A 294 -23.40 -5.58 -21.17
C SER A 294 -22.94 -5.83 -22.60
N ARG A 295 -23.50 -6.86 -23.22
CA ARG A 295 -23.29 -7.21 -24.63
C ARG A 295 -24.59 -7.03 -25.36
N HIS A 296 -24.59 -6.24 -26.43
CA HIS A 296 -25.77 -5.98 -27.25
C HIS A 296 -25.60 -6.69 -28.59
N PHE A 297 -26.65 -7.36 -29.06
CA PHE A 297 -26.65 -8.07 -30.33
C PHE A 297 -28.06 -8.08 -30.93
N TYR A 298 -28.14 -8.27 -32.24
CA TYR A 298 -29.41 -8.48 -32.94
C TYR A 298 -29.62 -9.97 -33.18
N THR A 299 -30.85 -10.45 -33.02
CA THR A 299 -31.24 -11.78 -33.50
C THR A 299 -31.53 -11.77 -35.00
N ASP A 300 -31.64 -12.96 -35.59
CA ASP A 300 -32.02 -13.14 -37.00
C ASP A 300 -33.38 -12.50 -37.31
N GLU A 301 -34.26 -12.40 -36.31
CA GLU A 301 -35.57 -11.73 -36.38
C GLU A 301 -35.51 -10.20 -36.20
N HIS A 302 -34.31 -9.60 -36.24
CA HIS A 302 -34.06 -8.15 -36.05
C HIS A 302 -34.42 -7.61 -34.66
N GLU A 303 -34.59 -8.48 -33.66
CA GLU A 303 -34.82 -8.04 -32.29
C GLU A 303 -33.50 -7.61 -31.64
N LEU A 304 -33.48 -6.42 -31.03
CA LEU A 304 -32.31 -6.00 -30.25
C LEU A 304 -32.35 -6.67 -28.88
N ARG A 305 -31.33 -7.48 -28.61
CA ARG A 305 -31.12 -8.14 -27.32
C ARG A 305 -29.88 -7.60 -26.61
N ARG A 306 -29.91 -7.67 -25.29
CA ARG A 306 -28.78 -7.35 -24.44
C ARG A 306 -28.65 -8.39 -23.35
N ILE A 307 -27.45 -8.93 -23.19
CA ILE A 307 -27.10 -9.72 -22.01
C ILE A 307 -26.31 -8.82 -21.08
N THR A 308 -26.84 -8.58 -19.88
CA THR A 308 -26.10 -7.95 -18.79
C THR A 308 -25.54 -9.04 -17.89
N THR A 309 -24.23 -9.01 -17.67
CA THR A 309 -23.56 -9.93 -16.77
C THR A 309 -23.08 -9.15 -15.56
N LYS A 310 -23.63 -9.42 -14.38
CA LYS A 310 -23.09 -8.98 -13.10
C LYS A 310 -22.00 -9.96 -12.68
N VAL A 311 -20.79 -9.46 -12.44
CA VAL A 311 -19.63 -10.26 -12.08
C VAL A 311 -19.20 -9.90 -10.67
N TYR A 312 -19.40 -10.82 -9.73
CA TYR A 312 -18.89 -10.73 -8.37
C TYR A 312 -17.49 -11.32 -8.34
N SER A 313 -16.55 -10.58 -7.75
CA SER A 313 -15.14 -10.97 -7.77
C SER A 313 -14.39 -10.62 -6.50
N LEU A 314 -13.39 -11.45 -6.18
CA LEU A 314 -12.34 -11.10 -5.24
C LEU A 314 -11.32 -10.24 -5.97
N ARG A 315 -11.34 -8.94 -5.72
CA ARG A 315 -10.33 -8.02 -6.25
C ARG A 315 -9.15 -7.97 -5.31
N ILE A 316 -8.00 -8.38 -5.81
CA ILE A 316 -6.77 -8.52 -5.04
C ILE A 316 -5.80 -7.45 -5.52
N LEU A 317 -5.52 -6.48 -4.65
CA LEU A 317 -4.53 -5.44 -4.87
C LEU A 317 -3.23 -5.86 -4.18
N VAL A 318 -2.12 -5.83 -4.90
CA VAL A 318 -0.79 -6.10 -4.36
C VAL A 318 -0.05 -4.79 -4.20
N THR A 319 0.17 -4.38 -2.95
CA THR A 319 0.88 -3.14 -2.62
C THR A 319 2.29 -3.46 -2.14
N VAL A 320 3.21 -2.54 -2.37
CA VAL A 320 4.62 -2.69 -1.96
C VAL A 320 4.99 -1.50 -1.11
N ALA A 321 5.48 -1.78 0.10
CA ALA A 321 6.04 -0.78 1.00
C ALA A 321 7.51 -1.13 1.28
N GLY A 322 8.35 -0.13 1.44
CA GLY A 322 9.77 -0.35 1.64
C GLY A 322 10.40 0.75 2.47
N GLU A 323 11.29 0.35 3.36
CA GLU A 323 12.12 1.22 4.19
C GLU A 323 13.47 0.54 4.33
N VAL A 324 14.49 1.13 3.74
CA VAL A 324 15.83 0.56 3.74
C VAL A 324 16.81 1.57 4.29
N GLY A 325 17.54 1.18 5.34
CA GLY A 325 18.57 1.97 6.00
C GLY A 325 19.97 1.45 5.70
N ARG A 326 20.92 2.37 5.51
CA ARG A 326 22.37 2.07 5.44
C ARG A 326 23.12 3.14 6.23
N PHE A 327 24.19 2.74 6.90
CA PHE A 327 25.13 3.67 7.54
C PHE A 327 25.57 4.75 6.54
N ASP A 328 25.51 6.00 7.00
CA ASP A 328 26.01 7.15 6.26
C ASP A 328 26.78 8.10 7.18
N MET A 329 27.98 8.47 6.76
CA MET A 329 28.88 9.30 7.56
C MET A 329 28.36 10.73 7.69
N PHE A 330 27.73 11.28 6.64
CA PHE A 330 27.20 12.64 6.65
C PHE A 330 26.02 12.74 7.61
N GLN A 331 25.10 11.77 7.56
CA GLN A 331 23.99 11.67 8.49
C GLN A 331 24.47 11.51 9.94
N THR A 332 25.43 10.60 10.17
CA THR A 332 26.03 10.39 11.50
C THR A 332 26.65 11.67 12.05
N THR A 333 27.44 12.40 11.25
CA THR A 333 28.09 13.65 11.68
C THR A 333 27.07 14.73 12.00
N THR A 334 26.01 14.85 11.19
CA THR A 334 24.91 15.81 11.42
C THR A 334 24.15 15.51 12.70
N SER A 335 23.86 14.23 12.96
CA SER A 335 23.22 13.79 14.19
C SER A 335 24.12 14.04 15.41
N VAL A 336 25.41 13.69 15.34
CA VAL A 336 26.39 13.99 16.40
C VAL A 336 26.48 15.49 16.67
N GLY A 337 26.50 16.33 15.63
CA GLY A 337 26.50 17.79 15.77
C GLY A 337 25.25 18.30 16.52
N SER A 338 24.10 17.73 16.21
CA SER A 338 22.83 18.05 16.88
C SER A 338 22.84 17.61 18.36
N PHE A 339 23.35 16.41 18.66
CA PHE A 339 23.52 15.94 20.05
C PHE A 339 24.53 16.77 20.83
N LEU A 340 25.63 17.23 20.21
CA LEU A 340 26.57 18.18 20.82
C LEU A 340 25.90 19.50 21.21
N GLY A 341 24.89 19.96 20.46
CA GLY A 341 24.04 21.08 20.86
C GLY A 341 23.30 20.83 22.18
N ILE A 342 22.77 19.62 22.37
CA ILE A 342 22.07 19.22 23.61
C ILE A 342 23.01 19.23 24.82
N PHE A 343 24.30 18.90 24.64
CA PHE A 343 25.29 19.02 25.72
C PHE A 343 25.42 20.46 26.25
N GLY A 344 25.15 21.47 25.41
CA GLY A 344 25.10 22.88 25.82
C GLY A 344 24.04 23.15 26.89
N MET A 345 22.88 22.50 26.82
CA MET A 345 21.84 22.58 27.86
C MET A 345 22.32 21.97 29.19
N GLY A 346 23.12 20.91 29.11
CA GLY A 346 23.75 20.31 30.28
C GLY A 346 24.65 21.29 31.05
N ALA A 347 25.36 22.17 30.34
CA ALA A 347 26.18 23.21 30.97
C ALA A 347 25.31 24.22 31.75
N ILE A 348 24.21 24.69 31.16
CA ILE A 348 23.26 25.61 31.81
C ILE A 348 22.69 24.99 33.09
N ILE A 349 22.31 23.71 33.04
CA ILE A 349 21.81 22.98 34.22
C ILE A 349 22.90 22.90 35.30
N CYS A 350 24.14 22.59 34.91
CA CYS A 350 25.27 22.55 35.86
C CYS A 350 25.53 23.91 36.50
N ASP A 351 25.43 25.00 35.74
CA ASP A 351 25.62 26.37 36.25
C ASP A 351 24.53 26.75 37.25
N ILE A 352 23.26 26.41 36.98
CA ILE A 352 22.14 26.63 37.92
C ILE A 352 22.34 25.83 39.21
N VAL A 353 22.71 24.56 39.10
CA VAL A 353 22.98 23.69 40.26
C VAL A 353 24.16 24.22 41.07
N ALA A 354 25.25 24.62 40.41
CA ALA A 354 26.42 25.20 41.07
C ALA A 354 26.07 26.53 41.76
N ALA A 355 25.27 27.40 41.13
CA ALA A 355 24.82 28.65 41.71
C ALA A 355 23.96 28.43 42.98
N TYR A 356 23.06 27.44 42.94
CA TYR A 356 22.22 27.08 44.09
C TYR A 356 23.06 26.52 45.26
N ILE A 357 23.97 25.58 44.98
CA ILE A 357 24.83 24.97 46.02
C ILE A 357 25.78 25.99 46.65
N THR A 358 26.24 26.98 45.88
CA THR A 358 27.15 28.03 46.37
C THR A 358 26.44 29.25 46.99
N ASN A 359 25.10 29.21 47.12
CA ASN A 359 24.27 30.32 47.63
C ASN A 359 24.56 31.67 46.96
N PHE A 360 24.97 31.67 45.67
CA PHE A 360 25.44 32.87 44.94
C PHE A 360 26.61 33.65 45.58
N ASN A 361 27.15 33.20 46.72
CA ASN A 361 28.07 33.99 47.53
C ASN A 361 29.51 33.92 47.03
N ILE A 362 29.92 32.82 46.39
CA ILE A 362 31.31 32.63 45.90
C ILE A 362 31.49 33.16 44.46
N VAL A 363 30.43 33.14 43.64
CA VAL A 363 30.46 33.57 42.23
C VAL A 363 30.82 35.06 42.09
N LYS A 364 30.53 35.87 43.11
CA LYS A 364 30.81 37.32 43.13
C LYS A 364 32.26 37.70 43.43
N TYR A 365 33.05 36.84 44.08
CA TYR A 365 34.39 37.21 44.58
C TYR A 365 35.55 36.77 43.67
N ASP A 366 35.35 35.75 42.82
CA ASP A 366 36.38 35.26 41.88
C ASP A 366 36.25 35.81 40.45
N ALA A 367 35.30 36.72 40.20
CA ALA A 367 35.06 37.35 38.90
C ALA A 367 35.77 38.70 38.69
N LYS A 368 36.77 39.04 39.51
CA LYS A 368 37.59 40.26 39.37
C LYS A 368 38.88 40.01 38.60
#